data_AF-A0A0J8FZS2-F1
#
_entry.id   AF-A0A0J8FZS2-F1
#
_cell.length_a   1.000
_cell.length_b   1.000
_cell.length_c   1.000
_cell.angle_alpha   90.00
_cell.angle_beta   90.00
_cell.angle_gamma   90.00
#
_symmetry.space_group_name_H-M   'P 1'
#
loop_
_entity.id
_entity.type
_entity.pdbx_description
1 polymer ?
#
loop_
_entity_poly.entity_id
_entity_poly.type
_entity_poly.pdbx_seq_one_letter_code
_entity_poly.pdbx_strand_id
1 'polypeptide(L)'
;MGITKKGPMWELKNSYWILFCFTFLFYGLGLYIAGRKARVNKWKKHGIIHLITFWVSMFIIGSLPTKITDGIVGDIFVIIVLISMGLCIFESFKIRKEYLIRLEIIGDRKIEEKEVNDLRDKIQKEYNENENKNFASFSVKEKDINNK
;
A
#
# COMPACT_ATOMS: atom_id res chain seq x y z
N MET A 1 2.00 8.84 -23.07
CA MET A 1 0.73 8.97 -22.32
C MET A 1 0.99 8.48 -20.90
N GLY A 2 0.90 9.35 -19.89
CA GLY A 2 1.04 8.94 -18.49
C GLY A 2 -0.13 8.04 -18.09
N ILE A 3 0.12 7.06 -17.23
CA ILE A 3 -0.94 6.15 -16.75
C ILE A 3 -1.81 6.86 -15.70
N THR A 4 -1.25 7.86 -15.01
CA THR A 4 -1.91 8.67 -13.98
C THR A 4 -1.78 10.17 -14.25
N LYS A 5 -2.63 11.00 -13.62
CA LYS A 5 -2.58 12.47 -13.75
C LYS A 5 -1.42 13.09 -12.97
N LYS A 6 -0.76 12.33 -12.09
CA LYS A 6 0.35 12.77 -11.21
C LYS A 6 1.73 12.79 -11.89
N GLY A 7 1.83 12.29 -13.12
CA GLY A 7 3.05 12.35 -13.94
C GLY A 7 4.06 11.23 -13.68
N PRO A 8 5.07 11.09 -14.57
CA PRO A 8 5.95 9.92 -14.63
C PRO A 8 6.89 9.75 -13.42
N MET A 9 7.30 10.86 -12.79
CA MET A 9 8.18 10.82 -11.62
C MET A 9 7.48 10.20 -10.40
N TRP A 10 6.18 10.48 -10.23
CA TRP A 10 5.35 9.89 -9.19
C TRP A 10 5.12 8.39 -9.43
N GLU A 11 4.90 8.01 -10.69
CA GLU A 11 4.75 6.61 -11.10
C GLU A 11 6.02 5.81 -10.81
N LEU A 12 7.20 6.37 -11.11
CA LEU A 12 8.49 5.71 -10.83
C LEU A 12 8.71 5.50 -9.34
N LYS A 13 8.53 6.55 -8.52
CA LYS A 13 8.71 6.49 -7.05
C LYS A 13 7.80 5.45 -6.40
N ASN A 14 6.56 5.31 -6.89
CA ASN A 14 5.60 4.35 -6.34
C ASN A 14 5.75 2.93 -6.89
N SER A 15 6.61 2.71 -7.90
CA SER A 15 6.87 1.40 -8.52
C SER A 15 8.12 0.70 -7.96
N TYR A 16 8.77 1.25 -6.92
CA TYR A 16 9.98 0.67 -6.32
C TYR A 16 9.77 -0.77 -5.81
N TRP A 17 8.52 -1.16 -5.50
CA TRP A 17 8.20 -2.52 -5.06
C TRP A 17 8.51 -3.60 -6.11
N ILE A 18 8.60 -3.23 -7.40
CA ILE A 18 8.91 -4.16 -8.49
C ILE A 18 10.37 -4.64 -8.40
N LEU A 19 11.29 -3.84 -7.84
CA LEU A 19 12.69 -4.25 -7.62
C LEU A 19 12.78 -5.50 -6.74
N PHE A 20 11.88 -5.65 -5.76
CA PHE A 20 11.82 -6.85 -4.92
C PHE A 20 11.37 -8.11 -5.68
N CYS A 21 10.70 -7.96 -6.83
CA CYS A 21 10.35 -9.10 -7.68
C CYS A 21 11.56 -9.63 -8.47
N PHE A 22 12.63 -8.84 -8.62
CA PHE A 22 13.88 -9.27 -9.27
C PHE A 22 14.85 -9.96 -8.30
N THR A 23 14.64 -9.84 -6.98
CA THR A 23 15.48 -10.47 -5.98
C THR A 23 14.95 -11.86 -5.62
N PHE A 24 15.76 -12.91 -5.86
CA PHE A 24 15.42 -14.31 -5.57
C PHE A 24 14.92 -14.53 -4.13
N LEU A 25 15.56 -13.91 -3.13
CA LEU A 25 15.21 -14.05 -1.71
C LEU A 25 13.89 -13.40 -1.31
N PHE A 26 13.48 -12.35 -2.00
CA PHE A 26 12.26 -11.60 -1.71
C PHE A 26 11.17 -11.82 -2.76
N TYR A 27 11.26 -12.96 -3.45
CA TYR A 27 10.27 -13.42 -4.41
C TYR A 27 8.86 -13.38 -3.81
N GLY A 28 7.96 -12.58 -4.39
CA GLY A 28 6.59 -12.38 -3.91
C GLY A 28 6.39 -11.30 -2.83
N LEU A 29 7.46 -10.84 -2.16
CA LEU A 29 7.36 -9.76 -1.16
C LEU A 29 6.94 -8.42 -1.80
N GLY A 30 7.44 -8.13 -3.01
CA GLY A 30 7.03 -6.96 -3.79
C GLY A 30 5.52 -6.95 -4.05
N LEU A 31 4.96 -8.08 -4.47
CA LEU A 31 3.52 -8.25 -4.71
C LEU A 31 2.70 -8.08 -3.43
N TYR A 32 3.21 -8.57 -2.30
CA TYR A 32 2.57 -8.41 -1.00
C TYR A 32 2.51 -6.94 -0.56
N ILE A 33 3.64 -6.21 -0.67
CA ILE A 33 3.71 -4.77 -0.35
C ILE A 33 2.77 -3.98 -1.27
N ALA A 34 2.79 -4.29 -2.57
CA ALA A 34 1.89 -3.68 -3.55
C ALA A 34 0.41 -3.93 -3.19
N GLY A 35 0.05 -5.18 -2.86
CA GLY A 35 -1.30 -5.55 -2.45
C GLY A 35 -1.73 -4.88 -1.13
N ARG A 36 -0.80 -4.69 -0.18
CA ARG A 36 -1.06 -3.94 1.07
C ARG A 36 -1.34 -2.48 0.78
N LYS A 37 -0.52 -1.83 -0.03
CA LYS A 37 -0.62 -0.40 -0.33
C LYS A 37 -1.82 -0.08 -1.23
N ALA A 38 -2.17 -0.95 -2.17
CA ALA A 38 -3.36 -0.83 -3.03
C ALA A 38 -4.64 -1.40 -2.42
N ARG A 39 -4.61 -1.95 -1.20
CA ARG A 39 -5.74 -2.60 -0.51
C ARG A 39 -6.40 -3.74 -1.31
N VAL A 40 -5.62 -4.45 -2.14
CA VAL A 40 -6.11 -5.59 -2.94
C VAL A 40 -5.69 -6.91 -2.29
N ASN A 41 -6.66 -7.62 -1.71
CA ASN A 41 -6.40 -8.89 -1.01
C ASN A 41 -5.95 -10.02 -1.96
N LYS A 42 -6.34 -9.98 -3.24
CA LYS A 42 -5.90 -10.97 -4.23
C LYS A 42 -4.38 -10.94 -4.42
N TRP A 43 -3.78 -9.76 -4.55
CA TRP A 43 -2.34 -9.57 -4.72
C TRP A 43 -1.55 -9.92 -3.46
N LYS A 44 -2.10 -9.61 -2.26
CA LYS A 44 -1.51 -10.05 -0.99
C LYS A 44 -1.42 -11.58 -0.92
N LYS A 45 -2.53 -12.27 -1.24
CA LYS A 45 -2.57 -13.74 -1.24
C LYS A 45 -1.59 -14.33 -2.26
N HIS A 46 -1.55 -13.79 -3.48
CA HIS A 46 -0.60 -14.25 -4.50
C HIS A 46 0.85 -14.05 -4.07
N GLY A 47 1.20 -12.89 -3.52
CA GLY A 47 2.56 -12.65 -3.02
C GLY A 47 2.97 -13.60 -1.90
N ILE A 48 2.07 -13.87 -0.95
CA ILE A 48 2.32 -14.84 0.14
C ILE A 48 2.47 -16.26 -0.40
N ILE A 49 1.61 -16.69 -1.32
CA ILE A 49 1.69 -18.03 -1.92
C ILE A 49 3.04 -18.21 -2.60
N HIS A 50 3.46 -17.25 -3.43
CA HIS A 50 4.76 -17.32 -4.11
C HIS A 50 5.95 -17.35 -3.14
N LEU A 51 5.89 -16.56 -2.06
CA LEU A 51 6.91 -16.55 -1.03
C LEU A 51 7.01 -17.93 -0.32
N ILE A 52 5.87 -18.47 0.13
CA ILE A 52 5.82 -19.77 0.82
C ILE A 52 6.28 -20.88 -0.12
N THR A 53 5.77 -20.92 -1.36
CA THR A 53 6.16 -21.94 -2.34
C THR A 53 7.67 -21.92 -2.57
N PHE A 54 8.28 -20.75 -2.74
CA PHE A 54 9.73 -20.65 -2.94
C PHE A 54 10.53 -21.19 -1.74
N TRP A 55 10.19 -20.75 -0.52
CA TRP A 55 10.90 -21.19 0.69
C TRP A 55 10.71 -22.68 0.98
N VAL A 56 9.49 -23.20 0.79
CA VAL A 56 9.20 -24.63 0.93
C VAL A 56 9.98 -25.45 -0.10
N SER A 57 9.99 -25.03 -1.37
CA SER A 57 10.77 -25.71 -2.42
C SER A 57 12.27 -25.69 -2.12
N MET A 58 12.81 -24.56 -1.66
CA MET A 58 14.22 -24.46 -1.26
C MET A 58 14.55 -25.37 -0.08
N PHE A 59 13.68 -25.45 0.93
CA PHE A 59 13.89 -26.31 2.09
C PHE A 59 13.87 -27.79 1.71
N ILE A 60 12.92 -28.20 0.87
CA ILE A 60 12.82 -29.59 0.39
C ILE A 60 14.10 -29.97 -0.36
N ILE A 61 14.59 -29.12 -1.27
CA ILE A 61 15.78 -29.43 -2.07
C ILE A 61 17.04 -29.42 -1.24
N GLY A 62 17.18 -28.48 -0.30
CA GLY A 62 18.29 -28.47 0.64
C GLY A 62 18.34 -29.70 1.56
N SER A 63 17.22 -30.41 1.73
CA SER A 63 17.13 -31.64 2.52
C SER A 63 17.37 -32.93 1.72
N LEU A 64 17.40 -32.85 0.39
CA LEU A 64 17.62 -34.02 -0.47
C LEU A 64 19.11 -34.39 -0.52
N PRO A 65 19.45 -35.69 -0.69
CA PRO A 65 20.83 -36.12 -0.91
C PRO A 65 21.43 -35.44 -2.15
N THR A 66 22.67 -34.97 -2.04
CA THR A 66 23.39 -34.27 -3.13
C THR A 66 23.44 -35.07 -4.43
N LYS A 67 23.55 -36.41 -4.34
CA LYS A 67 23.51 -37.30 -5.51
C LYS A 67 22.21 -37.21 -6.34
N ILE A 68 21.10 -36.79 -5.74
CA ILE A 68 19.80 -36.60 -6.41
C ILE A 68 19.70 -35.19 -6.99
N THR A 69 20.27 -34.19 -6.30
CA THR A 69 20.23 -32.79 -6.73
C THR A 69 21.28 -32.43 -7.77
N ASP A 70 22.40 -33.14 -7.83
CA ASP A 70 23.53 -32.87 -8.75
C ASP A 70 23.31 -33.45 -10.16
N GLY A 71 22.12 -33.97 -10.43
CA GLY A 71 21.73 -34.52 -11.73
C GLY A 71 20.58 -33.75 -12.39
N ILE A 72 19.97 -34.38 -13.40
CA ILE A 72 18.89 -33.82 -14.23
C ILE A 72 17.73 -33.24 -13.40
N VAL A 73 17.46 -33.78 -12.21
CA VAL A 73 16.39 -33.29 -11.32
C VAL A 73 16.69 -31.87 -10.80
N GLY A 74 17.94 -31.58 -10.45
CA GLY A 74 18.36 -30.24 -10.04
C GLY A 74 18.27 -29.24 -11.19
N ASP A 75 18.73 -29.63 -12.37
CA ASP A 75 18.66 -28.78 -13.58
C ASP A 75 17.22 -28.42 -13.95
N ILE A 76 16.32 -29.41 -13.96
CA ILE A 76 14.89 -29.19 -14.22
C ILE A 76 14.30 -28.24 -13.18
N PHE A 77 14.65 -28.39 -11.91
CA PHE A 77 14.16 -27.51 -10.86
C PHE A 77 14.62 -26.06 -11.06
N VAL A 78 15.90 -25.84 -11.36
CA VAL A 78 16.45 -24.50 -11.63
C VAL A 78 15.72 -23.85 -12.80
N ILE A 79 15.46 -24.60 -13.88
CA ILE A 79 14.71 -24.11 -15.05
C ILE A 79 13.28 -23.70 -14.65
N ILE A 80 12.58 -24.52 -13.87
CA ILE A 80 11.21 -24.21 -13.41
C ILE A 80 11.20 -22.93 -12.56
N VAL A 81 12.16 -22.76 -11.64
CA VAL A 81 12.27 -21.56 -10.81
C VAL A 81 12.52 -20.32 -11.68
N LEU A 82 13.41 -20.42 -12.68
CA LEU A 82 13.69 -19.31 -13.60
C LEU A 82 12.46 -18.91 -14.41
N ILE A 83 11.70 -19.88 -14.93
CA ILE A 83 10.45 -19.61 -15.67
C ILE A 83 9.40 -18.97 -14.74
N SER A 84 9.22 -19.52 -13.54
CA SER A 84 8.31 -18.96 -12.52
C SER A 84 8.68 -17.51 -12.18
N MET A 85 9.98 -17.22 -12.06
CA MET A 85 10.48 -15.88 -11.82
C MET A 85 10.13 -14.92 -12.97
N GLY A 86 10.33 -15.36 -14.21
CA GLY A 86 9.96 -14.59 -15.40
C GLY A 86 8.46 -14.26 -15.45
N LEU A 87 7.61 -15.24 -15.15
CA LEU A 87 6.15 -15.05 -15.09
C LEU A 87 5.75 -14.05 -14.00
N CYS A 88 6.35 -14.15 -12.81
CA CYS A 88 6.10 -13.21 -11.70
C CYS A 88 6.51 -11.77 -12.04
N ILE A 89 7.64 -11.59 -12.73
CA ILE A 89 8.07 -10.28 -13.22
C ILE A 89 7.05 -9.73 -14.23
N PHE A 90 6.62 -10.55 -15.19
CA PHE A 90 5.61 -10.15 -16.17
C PHE A 90 4.28 -9.75 -15.52
N GLU A 91 3.78 -10.56 -14.58
CA GLU A 91 2.59 -10.24 -13.80
C GLU A 91 2.74 -8.94 -13.00
N SER A 92 3.93 -8.70 -12.44
CA SER A 92 4.24 -7.47 -11.71
C SER A 92 4.12 -6.23 -12.60
N PHE A 93 4.59 -6.31 -13.86
CA PHE A 93 4.42 -5.20 -14.82
C PHE A 93 2.95 -4.97 -15.21
N LYS A 94 2.15 -6.04 -15.32
CA LYS A 94 0.71 -5.93 -15.57
C LYS A 94 -0.01 -5.28 -14.38
N ILE A 95 0.28 -5.75 -13.18
CA ILE A 95 -0.27 -5.24 -11.91
C ILE A 95 0.12 -3.78 -11.68
N ARG A 96 1.33 -3.36 -12.09
CA ARG A 96 1.80 -1.98 -11.95
C ARG A 96 0.80 -0.95 -12.46
N LYS A 97 0.22 -1.16 -13.64
CA LYS A 97 -0.73 -0.22 -14.25
C LYS A 97 -1.96 -0.04 -13.36
N GLU A 98 -2.57 -1.16 -12.94
CA GLU A 98 -3.74 -1.15 -12.06
C GLU A 98 -3.39 -0.60 -10.65
N TYR A 99 -2.21 -0.93 -10.14
CA TYR A 99 -1.72 -0.49 -8.84
C TYR A 99 -1.59 1.04 -8.79
N LEU A 100 -1.02 1.67 -9.83
CA LEU A 100 -0.83 3.12 -9.87
C LEU A 100 -2.18 3.86 -9.88
N ILE A 101 -3.14 3.38 -10.66
CA ILE A 101 -4.51 3.95 -10.72
C ILE A 101 -5.20 3.82 -9.36
N ARG A 102 -5.16 2.63 -8.74
CA ARG A 102 -5.76 2.43 -7.41
C ARG A 102 -5.10 3.32 -6.35
N LEU A 103 -3.79 3.52 -6.45
CA LEU A 103 -3.06 4.35 -5.51
C LEU A 103 -3.39 5.83 -5.66
N GLU A 104 -3.60 6.30 -6.89
CA GLU A 104 -4.09 7.65 -7.18
C GLU A 104 -5.45 7.89 -6.51
N ILE A 105 -6.43 7.00 -6.76
CA ILE A 105 -7.78 7.08 -6.18
C ILE A 105 -7.77 7.05 -4.65
N ILE A 106 -6.92 6.22 -4.04
CA ILE A 106 -6.78 6.15 -2.57
C ILE A 106 -6.14 7.43 -2.04
N GLY A 107 -5.19 8.01 -2.77
CA GLY A 107 -4.55 9.27 -2.42
C GLY A 107 -5.54 10.43 -2.45
N ASP A 108 -6.34 10.52 -3.51
CA ASP A 108 -7.28 11.63 -3.71
C ASP A 108 -8.41 11.58 -2.66
N ARG A 109 -8.97 10.39 -2.38
CA ARG A 109 -9.95 10.23 -1.29
C ARG A 109 -9.43 10.63 0.08
N LYS A 110 -8.15 10.37 0.38
CA LYS A 110 -7.55 10.78 1.66
C LYS A 110 -7.39 12.28 1.78
N ILE A 111 -7.15 12.97 0.65
CA ILE A 111 -7.05 14.43 0.62
C ILE A 111 -8.43 15.02 0.89
N GLU A 112 -9.46 14.55 0.20
CA GLU A 112 -10.85 14.97 0.43
C GLU A 112 -11.30 14.75 1.87
N GLU A 113 -11.06 13.57 2.44
CA GLU A 113 -11.41 13.25 3.82
C GLU A 113 -10.70 14.18 4.83
N LYS A 114 -9.44 14.52 4.56
CA LYS A 114 -8.68 15.45 5.39
C LYS A 114 -9.25 16.86 5.30
N GLU A 115 -9.54 17.35 4.10
CA GLU A 115 -10.12 18.69 3.91
C GLU A 115 -11.48 18.82 4.59
N VAL A 116 -12.33 17.79 4.51
CA VAL A 116 -13.62 17.74 5.20
C VAL A 116 -13.44 17.74 6.72
N ASN A 117 -12.47 16.99 7.25
CA ASN A 117 -12.19 16.99 8.69
C ASN A 117 -11.64 18.34 9.16
N ASP A 118 -10.71 18.94 8.41
CA ASP A 118 -10.17 20.26 8.72
C ASP A 118 -11.28 21.35 8.70
N LEU A 119 -12.25 21.25 7.78
CA LEU A 119 -13.44 22.11 7.74
C LEU A 119 -14.35 21.89 8.97
N ARG A 120 -14.60 20.62 9.35
CA ARG A 120 -15.39 20.29 10.55
C ARG A 120 -14.75 20.86 11.81
N ASP A 121 -13.43 20.72 11.95
CA ASP A 121 -12.68 21.23 13.10
C ASP A 121 -12.73 22.76 13.17
N LYS A 122 -12.69 23.46 12.02
CA LYS A 122 -12.86 24.93 11.96
C LYS A 122 -14.26 25.35 12.40
N ILE A 123 -15.30 24.73 11.85
CA ILE A 123 -16.70 25.03 12.20
C ILE A 123 -16.94 24.79 13.69
N GLN A 124 -16.43 23.68 14.25
CA GLN A 124 -16.58 23.37 15.67
C GLN A 124 -15.90 24.42 16.56
N LYS A 125 -14.71 24.91 16.17
CA LYS A 125 -14.04 26.01 16.88
C LYS A 125 -14.84 27.30 16.82
N GLU A 126 -15.32 27.69 15.63
CA GLU A 126 -16.13 28.90 15.45
C GLU A 126 -17.44 28.85 16.27
N TYR A 127 -18.11 27.71 16.31
CA TYR A 127 -19.32 27.52 17.12
C TYR A 127 -19.02 27.62 18.63
N ASN A 128 -17.99 26.94 19.12
CA ASN A 128 -17.62 26.99 20.54
C ASN A 128 -17.15 28.39 20.98
N GLU A 129 -16.45 29.12 20.10
CA GLU A 129 -16.06 30.51 20.38
C GLU A 129 -17.26 31.46 20.42
N ASN A 130 -18.23 31.29 19.52
CA ASN A 130 -19.46 32.09 19.53
C ASN A 130 -20.35 31.76 20.73
N GLU A 131 -20.42 30.50 21.16
CA GLU A 131 -21.15 30.12 22.38
C GLU A 131 -20.53 30.76 23.62
N ASN A 132 -19.21 30.74 23.74
CA ASN A 132 -18.48 31.43 24.82
C ASN A 132 -18.68 32.95 24.81
N LYS A 133 -18.66 33.58 23.63
CA LYS A 133 -18.93 35.03 23.50
C LYS A 133 -20.35 35.39 23.90
N ASN A 134 -21.33 34.58 23.49
CA ASN A 134 -22.73 34.76 23.86
C ASN A 134 -22.91 34.62 25.39
N PHE A 135 -22.30 33.61 26.01
CA PHE A 135 -22.35 33.42 27.46
C PHE A 135 -21.70 34.57 28.23
N ALA A 136 -20.53 35.05 27.77
CA ALA A 136 -19.86 36.22 28.35
C ALA A 136 -20.74 37.47 28.24
N SER A 137 -21.35 37.72 27.07
CA SER A 137 -22.24 38.87 26.86
C SER A 137 -23.49 38.83 27.74
N PHE A 138 -24.06 37.63 27.97
CA PHE A 138 -25.21 37.45 28.85
C PHE A 138 -24.85 37.72 30.31
N SER A 139 -23.69 37.20 30.76
CA SER A 139 -23.20 37.41 32.14
C SER A 139 -22.86 38.88 32.47
N VAL A 140 -22.41 39.65 31.48
CA VAL A 140 -22.16 41.10 31.63
C VAL A 140 -23.50 41.84 31.78
N LYS A 141 -24.47 41.52 30.90
CA LYS A 141 -25.79 42.16 30.91
C LYS A 141 -26.57 41.91 32.21
N GLU A 142 -26.44 40.72 32.80
CA GLU A 142 -27.07 40.35 34.07
C GLU A 142 -26.47 41.10 35.27
N LYS A 143 -25.15 41.35 35.27
CA LYS A 143 -24.50 42.16 36.31
C LYS A 143 -24.92 43.63 36.27
N ASP A 144 -25.11 44.19 35.08
CA ASP A 144 -25.55 45.58 34.90
C ASP A 144 -27.00 45.80 35.36
N ILE A 145 -27.83 44.76 35.30
CA ILE A 145 -29.23 44.80 35.77
C ILE A 145 -29.31 44.72 37.31
N ASN A 146 -28.45 43.92 37.96
CA ASN A 146 -28.47 43.75 39.42
C ASN A 146 -27.78 44.89 40.21
N ASN A 147 -27.02 45.76 39.54
CA ASN A 147 -26.32 46.90 40.16
C ASN A 147 -27.10 48.23 40.06
N LYS A 148 -28.38 48.19 39.69
CA LYS A 148 -29.25 49.34 39.50
C LYS A 148 -30.46 49.25 40.43
#